data_AF-A0A651DWM9-F1
#
_entry.id   AF-A0A651DWM9-F1
#
_cell.length_a   1.000
_cell.length_b   1.000
_cell.length_c   1.000
_cell.angle_alpha   90.00
_cell.angle_beta   90.00
_cell.angle_gamma   90.00
#
_symmetry.space_group_name_H-M   'P 1'
#
loop_
_entity.id
_entity.type
_entity.pdbx_description
1 polymer ?
#
loop_
_entity_poly.entity_id
_entity_poly.type
_entity_poly.pdbx_seq_one_letter_code
_entity_poly.pdbx_strand_id
1 'polypeptide(L)'
;MLLGALVLGASLLHAALGQPAARAHSEASQELVRELRLTGLALFTEARYTRHPAHTDRFAPFQNHPTALEHFPSGSLMRPPAHLHDPAHLHD
;
A
#
# COMPACT_ATOMS: atom_id res chain seq x y z
N MET A 1 17.38 -2.26 23.72
CA MET A 1 17.66 -1.18 22.74
C MET A 1 18.68 -1.63 21.68
N LEU A 2 19.91 -2.01 22.07
CA LEU A 2 20.98 -2.45 21.13
C LEU A 2 20.62 -3.66 20.26
N LEU A 3 20.05 -4.73 20.84
CA LEU A 3 19.59 -5.89 20.08
C LEU A 3 18.50 -5.53 19.05
N GLY A 4 17.55 -4.67 19.45
CA GLY A 4 16.48 -4.20 18.56
C GLY A 4 17.03 -3.39 17.39
N ALA A 5 17.99 -2.50 17.64
CA ALA A 5 18.67 -1.75 16.59
C ALA A 5 19.45 -2.66 15.63
N LEU A 6 20.10 -3.70 16.16
CA LEU A 6 20.82 -4.69 15.36
C LEU A 6 19.88 -5.49 14.45
N VAL A 7 18.76 -5.98 14.99
CA VAL A 7 17.74 -6.70 14.21
C VAL A 7 17.16 -5.80 13.13
N LEU A 8 16.79 -4.56 13.47
CA LEU A 8 16.27 -3.60 12.49
C LEU A 8 17.30 -3.32 11.39
N GLY A 9 18.56 -3.09 11.76
CA GLY A 9 19.65 -2.88 10.80
C GLY A 9 19.84 -4.08 9.86
N ALA A 10 19.81 -5.30 10.41
CA ALA A 10 19.90 -6.52 9.62
C ALA A 10 18.69 -6.69 8.68
N SER A 11 17.48 -6.39 9.14
CA SER A 11 16.27 -6.43 8.31
C SER A 11 16.33 -5.41 7.16
N LEU A 12 16.79 -4.18 7.43
CA LEU A 12 16.95 -3.16 6.40
C LEU A 12 18.02 -3.54 5.37
N LEU A 13 19.14 -4.09 5.83
CA LEU A 13 20.19 -4.57 4.93
C LEU A 13 19.69 -5.74 4.07
N HIS A 14 19.01 -6.72 4.66
CA HIS A 14 18.41 -7.83 3.94
C HIS A 14 17.39 -7.33 2.90
N ALA A 15 16.53 -6.38 3.28
CA ALA A 15 15.58 -5.76 2.36
C ALA A 15 16.30 -5.03 1.21
N ALA A 16 17.37 -4.29 1.48
CA ALA A 16 18.16 -3.58 0.48
C ALA A 16 18.83 -4.55 -0.52
N LEU A 17 19.40 -5.65 -0.02
CA LEU A 17 20.01 -6.69 -0.85
C LEU A 17 18.96 -7.46 -1.69
N GLY A 18 17.73 -7.59 -1.18
CA GLY A 18 16.60 -8.21 -1.89
C GLY A 18 15.89 -7.31 -2.91
N GLN A 19 16.15 -5.99 -2.92
CA GLN A 19 15.48 -5.04 -3.81
C GLN A 19 15.53 -5.41 -5.30
N PRO A 20 16.67 -5.85 -5.88
CA PRO A 20 16.72 -6.16 -7.31
C PRO A 20 15.78 -7.29 -7.70
N ALA A 21 15.72 -8.37 -6.90
CA ALA A 21 14.84 -9.50 -7.15
C ALA A 21 13.36 -9.11 -6.98
N ALA A 22 13.05 -8.31 -5.97
CA ALA A 22 11.70 -7.79 -5.74
C ALA A 22 11.22 -6.89 -6.90
N ARG A 23 12.13 -6.07 -7.47
CA ARG A 23 11.84 -5.24 -8.65
C ARG A 23 11.59 -6.09 -9.89
N ALA A 24 12.46 -7.05 -10.18
CA ALA A 24 12.29 -7.97 -11.32
C ALA A 24 10.95 -8.74 -11.23
N HIS A 25 10.58 -9.20 -10.04
CA HIS A 25 9.28 -9.85 -9.82
C HIS A 25 8.10 -8.88 -10.05
N SER A 26 8.23 -7.63 -9.60
CA SER A 26 7.21 -6.60 -9.81
C SER A 26 7.03 -6.25 -11.29
N GLU A 27 8.13 -6.11 -12.04
CA GLU A 27 8.12 -5.85 -13.48
C GLU A 27 7.47 -7.00 -14.26
N ALA A 28 7.82 -8.26 -13.94
CA ALA A 28 7.19 -9.43 -14.55
C ALA A 28 5.68 -9.49 -14.27
N SER A 29 5.27 -9.12 -13.05
CA SER A 29 3.85 -9.06 -12.69
C SER A 29 3.11 -7.96 -13.47
N GLN A 30 3.73 -6.80 -13.64
CA GLN A 30 3.16 -5.69 -14.43
C GLN A 30 2.97 -6.08 -15.89
N GLU A 31 3.95 -6.80 -16.45
CA GLU A 31 3.87 -7.34 -17.81
C GLU A 31 2.69 -8.30 -17.96
N LEU A 32 2.52 -9.24 -17.01
CA LEU A 32 1.40 -10.18 -17.03
C LEU A 32 0.04 -9.46 -16.98
N VAL A 33 -0.09 -8.42 -16.14
CA VAL A 33 -1.31 -7.59 -16.08
C VAL A 33 -1.59 -6.92 -17.42
N ARG A 34 -0.55 -6.44 -18.11
CA ARG A 34 -0.67 -5.84 -19.44
C ARG A 34 -1.10 -6.86 -20.48
N GLU A 35 -0.50 -8.04 -20.50
CA GLU A 35 -0.82 -9.11 -21.45
C GLU A 35 -2.25 -9.63 -21.27
N LEU A 36 -2.66 -9.86 -20.02
CA LEU A 36 -3.99 -10.35 -19.66
C LEU A 36 -5.07 -9.26 -19.70
N ARG A 37 -4.71 -8.00 -20.01
CA ARG A 37 -5.61 -6.84 -20.03
C ARG A 37 -6.37 -6.66 -18.71
N LEU A 38 -5.71 -6.99 -17.60
CA LEU A 38 -6.26 -6.76 -16.27
C LEU A 38 -6.20 -5.27 -15.94
N THR A 39 -7.12 -4.81 -15.11
CA THR A 39 -7.24 -3.41 -14.71
C THR A 39 -6.06 -2.89 -13.86
N GLY A 40 -5.17 -3.78 -13.41
CA GLY A 40 -4.04 -3.44 -12.53
C GLY A 40 -3.55 -4.62 -11.70
N LEU A 41 -2.45 -4.42 -10.99
CA LEU A 41 -1.89 -5.39 -10.04
C LEU A 41 -2.57 -5.31 -8.68
N ALA A 42 -2.96 -6.48 -8.15
CA ALA A 42 -3.39 -6.61 -6.77
C ALA A 42 -2.16 -6.70 -5.84
N LEU A 43 -1.79 -5.58 -5.22
CA LEU A 43 -0.61 -5.52 -4.34
C LEU A 43 -0.83 -6.21 -2.98
N PHE A 44 -2.07 -6.22 -2.51
CA PHE A 44 -2.47 -6.87 -1.25
C PHE A 44 -3.77 -7.61 -1.47
N THR A 45 -3.93 -8.78 -0.87
CA THR A 45 -5.20 -9.53 -0.89
C THR A 45 -6.08 -9.21 0.31
N GLU A 46 -5.56 -8.48 1.29
CA GLU A 46 -6.16 -8.32 2.61
C GLU A 46 -7.24 -7.22 2.65
N ALA A 47 -6.86 -5.94 2.63
CA ALA A 47 -7.83 -4.85 2.62
C ALA A 47 -8.43 -4.66 1.21
N ARG A 48 -9.77 -4.64 1.10
CA ARG A 48 -10.46 -4.52 -0.21
C ARG A 48 -10.04 -3.27 -0.98
N TYR A 49 -9.84 -2.17 -0.26
CA TYR A 49 -9.47 -0.88 -0.82
C TYR A 49 -7.99 -0.78 -1.21
N THR A 50 -7.14 -1.75 -0.85
CA THR A 50 -5.72 -1.76 -1.24
C THR A 50 -5.41 -2.73 -2.39
N ARG A 51 -6.40 -3.53 -2.83
CA ARG A 51 -6.28 -4.45 -3.98
C ARG A 51 -6.13 -3.70 -5.29
N HIS A 52 -6.97 -2.71 -5.56
CA HIS A 52 -6.91 -1.93 -6.80
C HIS A 52 -7.01 -0.44 -6.48
N PRO A 53 -5.91 0.22 -6.06
CA PRO A 53 -5.95 1.63 -5.68
C PRO A 53 -6.62 2.55 -6.72
N ALA A 54 -6.51 2.20 -8.01
CA ALA A 54 -7.15 2.91 -9.11
C ALA A 54 -8.68 2.71 -9.22
N HIS A 55 -9.23 1.60 -8.71
CA HIS A 55 -10.67 1.30 -8.69
C HIS A 55 -11.26 1.35 -7.28
N THR A 56 -10.45 1.69 -6.28
CA THR A 56 -10.90 1.83 -4.91
C THR A 56 -11.90 2.97 -4.81
N ASP A 57 -13.12 2.62 -4.41
CA ASP A 57 -14.15 3.61 -4.07
C ASP A 57 -13.62 4.55 -2.98
N ARG A 58 -13.80 5.87 -3.14
CA ARG A 58 -13.41 6.88 -2.16
C ARG A 58 -14.06 6.65 -0.79
N PHE A 59 -15.20 5.96 -0.76
CA PHE A 59 -15.90 5.59 0.46
C PHE A 59 -15.52 4.21 1.01
N ALA A 60 -14.73 3.41 0.28
CA ALA A 60 -14.27 2.09 0.73
C ALA A 60 -13.48 2.09 2.05
N PRO A 61 -12.63 3.08 2.37
CA PRO A 61 -12.00 3.18 3.68
C PRO A 61 -13.00 3.38 4.83
N PHE A 62 -14.23 3.82 4.52
CA PHE A 62 -15.30 4.15 5.47
C PHE A 62 -16.50 3.21 5.39
N GLN A 63 -16.37 2.05 4.73
CA GLN A 63 -17.41 1.03 4.79
C GLN A 63 -17.50 0.39 6.19
N ASN A 64 -16.47 0.56 7.02
CA ASN A 64 -16.49 0.28 8.45
C ASN A 64 -16.87 1.55 9.25
N HIS A 65 -17.21 1.40 10.53
CA HIS A 65 -17.56 2.55 11.37
C HIS A 65 -16.41 3.60 11.40
N PRO A 66 -16.68 4.91 11.53
CA PRO A 66 -15.66 5.98 11.45
C PRO A 66 -14.56 5.95 12.53
N THR A 67 -14.60 4.97 13.43
CA THR A 67 -13.58 4.71 14.47
C THR A 67 -13.07 3.27 14.42
N ALA A 68 -13.32 2.55 13.33
CA ALA A 68 -12.98 1.13 13.20
C ALA A 68 -11.48 0.99 13.04
N LEU A 69 -10.88 0.23 13.94
CA LEU A 69 -9.51 -0.22 13.77
C LEU A 69 -9.51 -1.32 12.72
N GLU A 70 -8.89 -1.07 11.58
CA GLU A 70 -8.71 -2.09 10.56
C GLU A 70 -7.64 -3.09 11.03
N HIS A 71 -7.95 -4.39 10.93
CA HIS A 71 -7.01 -5.45 11.29
C HIS A 71 -5.93 -5.70 10.22
N PHE A 72 -6.13 -5.17 9.01
CA PHE A 72 -5.22 -5.39 7.90
C PHE A 72 -4.11 -4.33 7.89
N PRO A 73 -2.84 -4.73 8.08
CA PRO A 73 -1.73 -3.78 8.10
C PRO A 73 -1.58 -3.03 6.77
N SER A 74 -2.00 -3.63 5.66
CA SER A 74 -2.01 -2.99 4.34
C SER A 74 -2.86 -1.72 4.28
N GLY A 75 -3.87 -1.57 5.13
CA GLY A 75 -4.68 -0.35 5.20
C GLY A 75 -3.87 0.91 5.53
N SER A 76 -2.76 0.76 6.27
CA SER A 76 -1.87 1.88 6.63
C SER A 76 -0.99 2.38 5.49
N LEU A 77 -0.89 1.65 4.38
CA LEU A 77 -0.05 2.00 3.23
C LEU A 77 -0.73 2.97 2.26
N MET A 78 -2.04 3.17 2.40
CA MET A 78 -2.78 4.11 1.56
C MET A 78 -2.62 5.53 2.12
N ARG A 79 -2.10 6.44 1.30
CA ARG A 79 -1.99 7.85 1.68
C ARG A 79 -3.37 8.51 1.77
N PRO A 80 -3.56 9.48 2.69
CA PRO A 80 -4.72 10.35 2.66
C PRO A 80 -4.86 11.01 1.29
N PRO A 81 -6.09 11.23 0.80
CA PRO A 81 -6.30 11.88 -0.49
C PRO A 81 -5.75 13.32 -0.48
N ALA A 82 -5.18 13.73 -1.62
CA ALA A 82 -4.41 14.96 -1.76
C ALA A 82 -5.17 16.24 -1.34
N HIS A 83 -6.49 16.29 -1.51
CA HIS A 83 -7.31 17.45 -1.14
C HIS A 83 -7.40 17.69 0.37
N LEU A 84 -7.14 16.68 1.21
CA LEU A 84 -7.02 16.87 2.66
C LEU A 84 -5.70 17.55 3.07
N HIS A 85 -4.72 17.59 2.16
CA HIS A 85 -3.47 18.32 2.36
C HIS A 85 -3.55 19.78 1.91
N ASP A 86 -4.63 20.19 1.24
CA ASP A 86 -4.83 21.57 0.81
C ASP A 86 -5.53 22.38 1.92
N PRO A 87 -4.82 23.33 2.58
CA PRO A 87 -5.42 24.15 3.63
C PRO A 87 -6.55 25.06 3.14
N ALA A 88 -6.68 25.28 1.83
CA ALA A 88 -7.75 26.10 1.26
C ALA A 88 -9.14 25.46 1.41
N HIS A 89 -9.24 24.13 1.58
CA HIS A 89 -10.51 23.41 1.68
C HIS A 89 -11.07 23.27 3.12
N LEU A 90 -10.37 23.76 4.15
CA LEU A 90 -10.81 23.61 5.54
C LEU A 90 -11.86 24.66 5.98
N HIS A 91 -12.21 25.62 5.11
CA HIS A 91 -13.03 26.79 5.46
C HIS A 91 -14.35 26.92 4.67
N ASP A 92 -14.73 25.94 3.86
CA ASP A 92 -16.06 25.84 3.23
C ASP A 92 -16.91 24.76 3.93
#